data_AF-A0A672TC47-F1
#
_entry.id   AF-A0A672TC47-F1
#
_cell.length_a   1.000
_cell.length_b   1.000
_cell.length_c   1.000
_cell.angle_alpha   90.00
_cell.angle_beta   90.00
_cell.angle_gamma   90.00
#
_symmetry.space_group_name_H-M   'P 1'
#
loop_
_entity.id
_entity.type
_entity.pdbx_description
1 polymer ?
#
loop_
_entity_poly.entity_id
_entity_poly.type
_entity_poly.pdbx_seq_one_letter_code
_entity_poly.pdbx_strand_id
1 'polypeptide(L)'
;MEASPESTANSLLKDECYTDFLKEDFDVKTYTAQAIHHAVIAEQLAKLAEGISQLDKELHCQVVARHEDLLAQATGIESLEGVIFHYLIRTKIVDPYNKIVSRTAQLARLQVACDLLRRIIRILYLSKRLQGQLQGGSREITKAAQSLNELGE
;
A
#
# COMPACT_ATOMS: atom_id res chain seq x y z
N MET A 1 -30.68 7.83 -13.58
CA MET A 1 -31.47 6.59 -13.38
C MET A 1 -31.12 5.72 -14.57
N GLU A 2 -29.95 5.08 -14.50
CA GLU A 2 -29.41 4.29 -15.61
C GLU A 2 -30.16 2.96 -15.66
N ALA A 3 -30.79 2.69 -16.80
CA ALA A 3 -31.39 1.39 -17.05
C ALA A 3 -30.24 0.38 -17.18
N SER A 4 -30.22 -0.62 -16.29
CA SER A 4 -29.17 -1.63 -16.33
C SER A 4 -29.12 -2.33 -17.69
N PRO A 5 -27.94 -2.48 -18.30
CA PRO A 5 -27.74 -3.12 -19.60
C PRO A 5 -28.38 -4.52 -19.72
N GLU A 6 -28.33 -5.29 -18.63
CA GLU A 6 -28.98 -6.61 -18.52
C GLU A 6 -30.51 -6.58 -18.70
N SER A 7 -31.18 -5.45 -18.42
CA SER A 7 -32.63 -5.33 -18.57
C SER A 7 -33.05 -5.20 -20.03
N THR A 8 -32.18 -4.65 -20.90
CA THR A 8 -32.52 -4.36 -22.30
C THR A 8 -32.29 -5.58 -23.19
N ALA A 9 -31.17 -6.29 -23.03
CA ALA A 9 -30.91 -7.55 -23.74
C ALA A 9 -31.96 -8.62 -23.39
N ASN A 10 -32.33 -8.74 -22.11
CA ASN A 10 -33.40 -9.63 -21.68
C ASN A 10 -34.79 -9.19 -22.16
N SER A 11 -34.99 -7.90 -22.48
CA SER A 11 -36.24 -7.41 -23.06
C SER A 11 -36.31 -7.74 -24.55
N LEU A 12 -35.19 -7.63 -25.28
CA LEU A 12 -35.08 -8.02 -26.68
C LEU A 12 -35.32 -9.51 -26.87
N LEU A 13 -34.71 -10.36 -26.03
CA LEU A 13 -34.87 -11.81 -26.07
C LEU A 13 -36.27 -12.30 -25.66
N LYS A 14 -37.08 -11.44 -25.03
CA LYS A 14 -38.48 -11.71 -24.68
C LYS A 14 -39.48 -11.22 -25.72
N ASP A 15 -39.01 -10.49 -26.74
CA ASP A 15 -39.87 -10.03 -27.82
C ASP A 15 -40.33 -11.25 -28.64
N GLU A 16 -41.65 -11.36 -28.83
CA GLU A 16 -42.30 -12.49 -29.51
C GLU A 16 -41.69 -12.73 -30.90
N CYS A 17 -41.20 -11.67 -31.56
CA CYS A 17 -40.59 -11.76 -32.88
C CYS A 17 -39.24 -12.52 -32.92
N TYR A 18 -38.54 -12.65 -31.78
CA TYR A 18 -37.28 -13.38 -31.71
C TYR A 18 -37.39 -14.77 -31.10
N THR A 19 -38.55 -15.12 -30.53
CA THR A 19 -38.77 -16.39 -29.82
C THR A 19 -38.58 -17.64 -30.70
N ASP A 20 -38.90 -17.54 -31.99
CA ASP A 20 -38.71 -18.63 -32.94
C ASP A 20 -37.23 -18.97 -33.13
N PHE A 21 -36.33 -17.98 -33.07
CA PHE A 21 -34.88 -18.19 -33.19
C PHE A 21 -34.25 -18.80 -31.92
N LEU A 22 -34.97 -18.81 -30.79
CA LEU A 22 -34.51 -19.36 -29.51
C LEU A 22 -34.88 -20.84 -29.31
N LYS A 23 -35.67 -21.42 -30.23
CA LYS A 23 -36.05 -22.84 -30.18
C LYS A 23 -34.87 -23.72 -30.61
N GLU A 24 -34.61 -24.80 -29.88
CA GLU A 24 -33.53 -25.76 -30.21
C GLU A 24 -33.73 -26.42 -31.59
N ASP A 25 -34.97 -26.58 -32.03
CA ASP A 25 -35.34 -27.17 -33.33
C ASP A 25 -35.63 -26.13 -34.43
N PHE A 26 -35.01 -24.94 -34.36
CA PHE A 26 -35.27 -23.89 -35.34
C PHE A 26 -34.87 -24.32 -36.77
N ASP A 27 -35.86 -24.49 -37.64
CA ASP A 27 -35.64 -24.78 -39.06
C ASP A 27 -35.73 -23.52 -39.91
N VAL A 28 -34.55 -23.03 -40.29
CA VAL A 28 -34.35 -21.89 -41.19
C VAL A 28 -35.14 -22.06 -42.49
N LYS A 29 -35.23 -23.28 -43.05
CA LYS A 29 -35.86 -23.51 -44.36
C LYS A 29 -37.36 -23.33 -44.28
N THR A 30 -37.99 -23.89 -43.26
CA THR A 30 -39.44 -23.77 -43.02
C THR A 30 -39.81 -22.32 -42.65
N TYR A 31 -39.02 -21.68 -41.79
CA TYR A 31 -39.22 -20.27 -41.43
C TYR A 31 -39.10 -19.34 -42.65
N THR A 32 -38.06 -19.53 -43.47
CA THR A 32 -37.85 -18.72 -44.68
C THR A 32 -38.99 -18.95 -45.67
N ALA A 33 -39.37 -20.21 -45.93
CA ALA A 33 -40.49 -20.54 -46.82
C ALA A 33 -41.82 -19.89 -46.37
N GLN A 34 -42.08 -19.88 -45.06
CA GLN A 34 -43.25 -19.22 -44.49
C GLN A 34 -43.17 -17.69 -44.65
N ALA A 35 -42.00 -17.08 -44.43
CA ALA A 35 -41.79 -15.65 -44.65
C ALA A 35 -41.92 -15.24 -46.12
N ILE A 36 -41.50 -16.09 -47.07
CA ILE A 36 -41.69 -15.89 -48.51
C ILE A 36 -43.17 -15.97 -48.86
N HIS A 37 -43.86 -17.00 -48.36
CA HIS A 37 -45.28 -17.22 -48.64
C HIS A 37 -46.16 -16.06 -48.16
N HIS A 38 -45.81 -15.45 -47.01
CA HIS A 38 -46.51 -14.29 -46.47
C HIS A 38 -45.98 -12.94 -47.01
N ALA A 39 -45.02 -12.96 -47.95
CA ALA A 39 -44.40 -11.77 -48.55
C ALA A 39 -43.77 -10.76 -47.55
N VAL A 40 -43.35 -11.23 -46.37
CA VAL A 40 -42.83 -10.40 -45.26
C VAL A 40 -41.31 -10.46 -45.08
N ILE A 41 -40.58 -11.10 -46.01
CA ILE A 41 -39.12 -11.31 -45.91
C ILE A 41 -38.36 -10.01 -45.62
N ALA A 42 -38.67 -8.93 -46.35
CA ALA A 42 -37.95 -7.66 -46.21
C ALA A 42 -38.13 -7.03 -44.82
N GLU A 43 -39.33 -7.14 -44.25
CA GLU A 43 -39.64 -6.63 -42.92
C GLU A 43 -38.94 -7.46 -41.83
N GLN A 44 -38.95 -8.79 -41.96
CA GLN A 44 -38.25 -9.68 -41.03
C GLN A 44 -36.74 -9.48 -41.07
N LEU A 45 -36.17 -9.25 -42.26
CA LEU A 45 -34.74 -8.97 -42.41
C LEU A 45 -34.35 -7.63 -41.78
N ALA A 46 -35.20 -6.60 -41.94
CA ALA A 46 -34.99 -5.29 -41.34
C ALA A 46 -35.05 -5.35 -39.81
N LYS A 47 -36.04 -6.06 -39.26
CA LYS A 47 -36.16 -6.31 -37.81
C LYS A 47 -34.95 -7.05 -37.25
N LEU A 48 -34.49 -8.10 -37.94
CA LEU A 48 -33.30 -8.84 -37.52
C LEU A 48 -32.03 -7.97 -37.54
N ALA A 49 -31.85 -7.17 -38.59
CA ALA A 49 -30.72 -6.24 -38.67
C ALA A 49 -30.74 -5.19 -37.54
N GLU A 50 -31.93 -4.69 -37.21
CA GLU A 50 -32.13 -3.79 -36.07
C GLU A 50 -31.80 -4.49 -34.74
N GLY A 51 -32.31 -5.70 -34.51
CA GLY A 51 -32.01 -6.49 -33.32
C GLY A 51 -30.52 -6.79 -33.16
N ILE A 52 -29.82 -7.13 -34.25
CA ILE A 52 -28.37 -7.33 -34.26
C ILE A 52 -27.64 -6.03 -33.89
N SER A 53 -28.04 -4.89 -34.47
CA SER A 53 -27.41 -3.61 -34.16
C SER A 53 -27.65 -3.17 -32.71
N GLN A 54 -28.82 -3.49 -32.15
CA GLN A 54 -29.13 -3.22 -30.75
C GLN A 54 -28.30 -4.11 -29.82
N LEU A 55 -28.16 -5.40 -30.14
CA LEU A 55 -27.34 -6.34 -29.39
C LEU A 55 -25.85 -5.96 -29.42
N ASP A 56 -25.35 -5.51 -30.57
CA ASP A 56 -23.96 -5.06 -30.74
C ASP A 56 -23.65 -3.82 -29.90
N LYS A 57 -24.55 -2.84 -29.92
CA LYS A 57 -24.46 -1.64 -29.08
C LYS A 57 -24.46 -2.00 -27.58
N GLU A 58 -25.32 -2.93 -27.20
CA GLU A 58 -25.48 -3.38 -25.82
C GLU A 58 -24.24 -4.16 -25.34
N LEU A 59 -23.72 -5.06 -26.17
CA LEU A 59 -22.47 -5.78 -25.92
C LEU A 59 -21.30 -4.80 -25.74
N HIS A 60 -21.21 -3.77 -26.59
CA HIS A 60 -20.20 -2.73 -26.46
C HIS A 60 -20.32 -1.96 -25.15
N CYS A 61 -21.53 -1.55 -24.77
CA CYS A 61 -21.79 -0.88 -23.49
C CYS A 61 -21.37 -1.75 -22.29
N GLN A 62 -21.71 -3.04 -22.30
CA GLN A 62 -21.34 -3.96 -21.21
C GLN A 62 -19.84 -4.19 -21.11
N VAL A 63 -19.17 -4.34 -22.25
CA VAL A 63 -17.71 -4.48 -22.30
C VAL A 63 -17.04 -3.22 -21.76
N VAL A 64 -17.43 -2.04 -22.23
CA VAL A 64 -16.84 -0.76 -21.80
C VAL A 64 -17.10 -0.48 -20.32
N ALA A 65 -18.34 -0.64 -19.85
CA ALA A 65 -18.70 -0.39 -18.45
C ALA A 65 -17.89 -1.27 -17.48
N ARG A 66 -17.77 -2.57 -17.80
CA ARG A 66 -17.05 -3.52 -16.96
C ARG A 66 -15.54 -3.29 -16.96
N HIS A 67 -14.98 -2.73 -18.05
CA HIS A 67 -13.56 -2.37 -18.11
C HIS A 67 -13.24 -1.11 -17.32
N GLU A 68 -14.05 -0.05 -17.43
CA GLU A 68 -13.88 1.18 -16.65
C GLU A 68 -13.97 0.91 -15.14
N ASP A 69 -14.95 0.15 -14.70
CA ASP A 69 -15.10 -0.21 -13.28
C ASP A 69 -13.91 -1.01 -12.75
N LEU A 70 -13.40 -1.97 -13.54
CA LEU A 70 -12.25 -2.78 -13.17
C LEU A 70 -10.96 -1.94 -13.12
N LEU A 71 -10.82 -0.98 -14.04
CA LEU A 71 -9.69 -0.06 -14.08
C LEU A 71 -9.72 0.92 -12.90
N ALA A 72 -10.90 1.44 -12.57
CA ALA A 72 -11.13 2.28 -11.41
C ALA A 72 -10.83 1.55 -10.10
N GLN A 73 -11.24 0.28 -9.98
CA GLN A 73 -10.92 -0.57 -8.85
C GLN A 73 -9.40 -0.84 -8.74
N ALA A 74 -8.73 -1.19 -9.84
CA ALA A 74 -7.29 -1.43 -9.84
C ALA A 74 -6.49 -0.18 -9.42
N THR A 75 -6.87 1.00 -9.94
CA THR A 75 -6.25 2.27 -9.58
C THR A 75 -6.49 2.62 -8.10
N GLY A 76 -7.69 2.33 -7.58
CA GLY A 76 -8.03 2.51 -6.17
C GLY A 76 -7.22 1.59 -5.24
N ILE A 77 -6.98 0.34 -5.65
CA ILE A 77 -6.17 -0.63 -4.89
C ILE A 77 -4.70 -0.17 -4.85
N GLU A 78 -4.11 0.24 -5.97
CA GLU A 78 -2.73 0.72 -6.01
C GLU A 78 -2.52 1.95 -5.11
N SER A 79 -3.48 2.90 -5.12
CA SER A 79 -3.47 4.04 -4.21
C SER A 79 -3.56 3.60 -2.73
N LEU A 80 -4.38 2.61 -2.42
CA LEU A 80 -4.54 2.11 -1.06
C LEU A 80 -3.27 1.38 -0.58
N GLU A 81 -2.64 0.58 -1.43
CA GLU A 81 -1.36 -0.07 -1.15
C GLU A 81 -0.26 0.94 -0.83
N GLY A 82 -0.19 2.05 -1.58
CA GLY A 82 0.73 3.15 -1.30
C GLY A 82 0.54 3.76 0.09
N VAL A 83 -0.71 4.01 0.49
CA VAL A 83 -1.03 4.54 1.83
C VAL A 83 -0.70 3.53 2.93
N ILE A 84 -1.00 2.25 2.72
CA ILE A 84 -0.68 1.17 3.66
C ILE A 84 0.83 1.04 3.82
N PHE A 85 1.60 1.04 2.72
CA PHE A 85 3.06 0.99 2.77
C PHE A 85 3.64 2.19 3.52
N HIS A 86 3.16 3.40 3.20
CA HIS A 86 3.62 4.61 3.87
C HIS A 86 3.28 4.57 5.37
N TYR A 87 2.03 4.30 5.73
CA TYR A 87 1.61 4.30 7.13
C TYR A 87 2.24 3.15 7.92
N LEU A 88 2.11 1.90 7.47
CA LEU A 88 2.58 0.75 8.25
C LEU A 88 4.10 0.66 8.27
N ILE A 89 4.80 0.85 7.16
CA ILE A 89 6.24 0.62 7.13
C ILE A 89 7.01 1.88 7.52
N ARG A 90 6.71 3.05 6.94
CA ARG A 90 7.46 4.27 7.31
C ARG A 90 7.17 4.70 8.74
N THR A 91 5.90 4.93 9.07
CA THR A 91 5.57 5.56 10.36
C THR A 91 5.69 4.62 11.57
N LYS A 92 5.41 3.31 11.41
CA LYS A 92 5.48 2.35 12.53
C LYS A 92 6.83 1.66 12.67
N ILE A 93 7.66 1.62 11.62
CA ILE A 93 8.93 0.87 11.66
C ILE A 93 10.10 1.82 11.46
N VAL A 94 10.16 2.53 10.34
CA VAL A 94 11.34 3.34 9.96
C VAL A 94 11.54 4.51 10.92
N ASP A 95 10.50 5.29 11.21
CA ASP A 95 10.65 6.47 12.06
C ASP A 95 11.02 6.11 13.51
N PRO A 96 10.36 5.12 14.16
CA PRO A 96 10.76 4.66 15.49
C PRO A 96 12.18 4.10 15.51
N TYR A 97 12.58 3.33 14.49
CA TYR A 97 13.94 2.81 14.37
C TYR A 97 14.97 3.94 14.34
N ASN A 98 14.79 4.94 13.47
CA ASN A 98 15.70 6.07 13.36
C ASN A 98 15.77 6.86 14.68
N LYS A 99 14.64 7.00 15.38
CA LYS A 99 14.59 7.65 16.69
C LYS A 99 15.35 6.87 17.75
N ILE A 100 15.26 5.54 17.75
CA ILE A 100 16.03 4.67 18.65
C ILE A 100 17.53 4.81 18.35
N VAL A 101 17.94 4.69 17.09
CA VAL A 101 19.35 4.81 16.68
C VAL A 101 19.94 6.15 17.15
N SER A 102 19.22 7.26 16.91
CA SER A 102 19.65 8.60 17.34
C SER A 102 19.78 8.70 18.87
N ARG A 103 18.79 8.19 19.62
CA ARG A 103 18.83 8.20 21.09
C ARG A 103 19.94 7.33 21.66
N THR A 104 20.18 6.16 21.08
CA THR A 104 21.30 5.28 21.47
C THR A 104 22.64 5.97 21.26
N ALA A 105 22.82 6.67 20.13
CA ALA A 105 24.04 7.45 19.88
C ALA A 105 24.22 8.60 20.89
N GLN A 106 23.13 9.29 21.25
CA GLN A 106 23.16 10.34 22.28
C GLN A 106 23.51 9.76 23.66
N LEU A 107 22.92 8.62 24.03
CA LEU A 107 23.20 7.96 25.30
C LEU A 107 24.66 7.50 25.39
N ALA A 108 25.21 6.94 24.31
CA ALA A 108 26.63 6.56 24.25
C ALA A 108 27.55 7.77 24.47
N ARG A 109 27.26 8.92 23.82
CA ARG A 109 28.01 10.16 24.03
C ARG A 109 27.89 10.68 25.46
N LEU A 110 26.70 10.59 26.06
CA LEU A 110 26.49 10.99 27.45
C LEU A 110 27.25 10.09 28.42
N GLN A 111 27.28 8.79 28.17
CA GLN A 111 28.03 7.84 28.99
C GLN A 111 29.53 8.17 28.97
N VAL A 112 30.10 8.41 27.78
CA VAL A 112 31.50 8.84 27.64
C VAL A 112 31.75 10.16 28.40
N ALA A 113 30.84 11.13 28.30
CA ALA A 113 30.96 12.38 29.04
C ALA A 113 30.91 12.17 30.56
N CYS A 114 30.02 11.30 31.06
CA CYS A 114 29.95 10.94 32.47
C CYS A 114 31.22 10.24 32.95
N ASP A 115 31.80 9.34 32.15
CA ASP A 115 33.05 8.66 32.50
C ASP A 115 34.23 9.64 32.55
N LEU A 116 34.30 10.58 31.61
CA LEU A 116 35.28 11.67 31.64
C LEU A 116 35.11 12.52 32.90
N LEU A 117 33.89 12.91 33.26
CA LEU A 117 33.62 13.67 34.48
C LEU A 117 34.04 12.91 35.75
N ARG A 118 33.74 11.61 35.85
CA ARG A 118 34.18 10.77 36.98
C ARG A 118 35.71 10.73 37.08
N ARG A 119 36.39 10.58 35.94
CA ARG A 119 37.85 10.60 35.88
C ARG A 119 38.43 11.94 36.31
N ILE A 120 37.85 13.05 35.85
CA ILE A 120 38.25 14.41 36.28
C ILE A 120 38.07 14.58 37.78
N ILE A 121 36.92 14.20 38.34
CA ILE A 121 36.65 14.28 39.79
C ILE A 121 37.69 13.47 40.58
N ARG A 122 37.99 12.24 40.14
CA ARG A 122 39.03 11.40 40.78
C ARG A 122 40.40 12.08 40.74
N ILE A 123 40.82 12.61 39.57
CA ILE A 123 42.09 13.31 39.42
C ILE A 123 42.15 14.54 40.34
N LEU A 124 41.08 15.34 40.41
CA LEU A 124 41.01 16.52 41.28
C LEU A 124 41.13 16.16 42.76
N TYR A 125 40.42 15.11 43.19
CA TYR A 125 40.50 14.60 44.56
C TYR A 125 41.92 14.14 44.91
N LEU A 126 42.53 13.30 44.06
CA LEU A 126 43.89 12.79 44.27
C LEU A 126 44.92 13.92 44.24
N SER A 127 44.78 14.90 43.34
CA SER A 127 45.65 16.08 43.26
C SER A 127 45.60 16.89 44.54
N LYS A 128 44.40 17.12 45.09
CA LYS A 128 44.23 17.84 46.37
C LYS A 128 44.85 17.06 47.53
N ARG A 129 44.67 15.74 47.57
CA ARG A 129 45.26 14.87 48.59
C ARG A 129 46.78 14.88 48.52
N LEU A 130 47.34 14.76 47.32
CA LEU A 130 48.78 14.82 47.06
C LEU A 130 49.36 16.16 47.52
N GLN A 131 48.71 17.28 47.19
CA GLN A 131 49.14 18.60 47.64
C GLN A 131 49.21 18.70 49.17
N GLY A 132 48.22 18.14 49.89
CA GLY A 132 48.25 18.07 51.35
C GLY A 132 49.38 17.19 51.90
N GLN A 133 49.67 16.05 51.27
CA GLN A 133 50.77 15.16 51.66
C GLN A 133 52.14 15.81 51.44
N LEU A 134 52.32 16.56 50.35
CA LEU A 134 53.55 17.29 50.08
C LEU A 134 53.82 18.41 51.11
N GLN A 135 52.76 19.05 51.63
CA GLN A 135 52.88 20.04 52.71
C GLN A 135 53.31 19.39 54.06
N GLY A 136 53.06 18.10 54.24
CA GLY A 136 53.52 17.32 55.41
C GLY A 136 55.02 17.00 55.42
N GLY A 137 55.76 17.37 54.36
CA GLY A 137 57.22 17.22 54.26
C GLY A 137 57.69 15.75 54.27
N SER A 138 58.92 15.52 54.76
CA SER A 138 59.60 14.22 54.70
C SER A 138 58.82 13.05 55.31
N ARG A 139 57.91 13.31 56.25
CA ARG A 139 57.14 12.29 56.96
C ARG A 139 56.05 11.64 56.11
N GLU A 140 55.58 12.33 55.07
CA GLU A 140 54.44 11.91 54.24
C GLU A 140 54.85 11.54 52.79
N ILE A 141 56.15 11.53 52.48
CA ILE A 141 56.71 11.24 51.14
C ILE A 141 56.24 9.89 50.59
N THR A 142 56.22 8.84 51.41
CA THR A 142 55.76 7.52 50.97
C THR A 142 54.28 7.52 50.55
N LYS A 143 53.45 8.30 51.25
CA LYS A 143 52.02 8.42 50.91
C LYS A 143 51.80 9.29 49.67
N ALA A 144 52.63 10.31 49.47
CA ALA A 144 52.65 11.11 48.24
C ALA A 144 53.02 10.27 47.01
N ALA A 145 54.04 9.40 47.13
CA ALA A 145 54.42 8.47 46.07
C ALA A 145 53.29 7.50 45.70
N GLN A 146 52.57 6.98 46.70
CA GLN A 146 51.40 6.13 46.46
C GLN A 146 50.27 6.88 45.74
N SER A 147 49.92 8.10 46.18
CA SER A 147 48.89 8.90 45.51
C SER A 147 49.24 9.25 44.06
N LEU A 148 50.53 9.36 43.73
CA LEU A 148 50.99 9.58 42.36
C LEU A 148 50.82 8.32 41.50
N ASN A 149 51.10 7.14 42.06
CA ASN A 149 50.86 5.86 41.38
C ASN A 149 49.37 5.64 41.07
N GLU A 150 48.48 5.98 42.01
CA GLU A 150 47.02 5.92 41.83
C GLU A 150 46.48 6.91 40.77
N LEU A 151 47.28 7.87 40.30
CA LEU A 151 46.92 8.80 39.24
C LEU A 151 47.20 8.23 37.84
N GLY A 152 48.15 7.29 37.75
CA GLY A 152 48.55 6.62 36.51
C GLY A 152 47.66 5.44 36.12
N GLU A 153 46.89 4.89 37.07
CA GLU A 153 45.87 3.84 36.86
C GLU A 153 44.44 4.39 36.73
#